data_AF-A0A956U3Y4-F1
#
_entry.id   AF-A0A956U3Y4-F1
#
_cell.length_a   1.000
_cell.length_b   1.000
_cell.length_c   1.000
_cell.angle_alpha   90.00
_cell.angle_beta   90.00
_cell.angle_gamma   90.00
#
_symmetry.space_group_name_H-M   'P 1'
#
loop_
_entity.id
_entity.type
_entity.pdbx_description
1 polymer ?
#
loop_
_entity_poly.entity_id
_entity_poly.type
_entity_poly.pdbx_seq_one_letter_code
_entity_poly.pdbx_strand_id
1 'polypeptide(L)'
;MRSALVLLPVLILLGACTDRALVSANELRLGKSVADEVVEIPLQPMLELDYLSRESVLNMRKKLVDERNSLLARPYNPESVIFSQIVSGKPWWGIIGCSVYGQGQRSIEGLSEESRFLLNPYLLVGVSSWSNEIWDLDKIQRNPKVLLQPDFPYCWQPSILRYYPARSALQVAYEVSSYNQALTKFKNYLKPGEVVDRFNLVAYNARDFGFNYLYVPVEECKNIENAEKVSAPVQIVQFIHCGGSSGYNGGCNNMSPLQKEINEFYVKALPATVKVKLWRSHPGNISRDPDCTVFIELR
;
A
#
# COMPACT_ATOMS: atom_id res chain seq x y z
N MET A 1 41.25 -52.27 32.61
CA MET A 1 40.50 -52.61 31.38
C MET A 1 39.65 -51.41 31.02
N ARG A 2 39.97 -50.78 29.88
CA ARG A 2 39.38 -49.55 29.38
C ARG A 2 38.18 -49.90 28.51
N SER A 3 36.99 -49.42 28.85
CA SER A 3 35.79 -49.54 28.01
C SER A 3 35.85 -48.49 26.91
N ALA A 4 35.80 -48.95 25.65
CA ALA A 4 35.85 -48.12 24.46
C ALA A 4 34.52 -47.39 24.24
N LEU A 5 34.61 -46.08 24.05
CA LEU A 5 33.53 -45.19 23.65
C LEU A 5 33.24 -45.42 22.14
N VAL A 6 32.05 -45.91 21.79
CA VAL A 6 31.60 -45.98 20.40
C VAL A 6 30.90 -44.65 20.08
N LEU A 7 31.56 -43.80 19.29
CA LEU A 7 30.97 -42.61 18.69
C LEU A 7 30.11 -43.04 17.49
N LEU A 8 28.80 -42.88 17.59
CA LEU A 8 27.90 -42.90 16.42
C LEU A 8 27.97 -41.53 15.71
N PRO A 9 28.08 -41.48 14.38
CA PRO A 9 27.97 -40.24 13.64
C PRO A 9 26.49 -39.86 13.54
N VAL A 10 26.13 -38.72 14.13
CA VAL A 10 24.85 -38.04 13.90
C VAL A 10 24.90 -37.50 12.48
N LEU A 11 24.19 -38.16 11.55
CA LEU A 11 23.91 -37.60 10.24
C LEU A 11 22.91 -36.44 10.43
N ILE A 12 23.40 -35.21 10.38
CA ILE A 12 22.55 -34.03 10.23
C ILE A 12 22.09 -34.02 8.77
N LEU A 13 20.88 -34.52 8.53
CA LEU A 13 20.13 -34.25 7.30
C LEU A 13 19.85 -32.74 7.27
N LEU A 14 20.72 -32.00 6.58
CA LEU A 14 20.39 -30.68 6.06
C LEU A 14 19.26 -30.89 5.05
N GLY A 15 18.03 -30.81 5.56
CA GLY A 15 16.85 -30.66 4.71
C GLY A 15 17.07 -29.43 3.86
N ALA A 16 17.24 -29.63 2.55
CA ALA A 16 17.12 -28.57 1.58
C ALA A 16 15.76 -27.92 1.82
N CYS A 17 15.74 -26.72 2.39
CA CYS A 17 14.62 -25.81 2.24
C CYS A 17 14.53 -25.52 0.74
N THR A 18 13.78 -26.36 0.03
CA THR A 18 13.28 -25.98 -1.28
C THR A 18 12.50 -24.70 -1.07
N ASP A 19 12.97 -23.61 -1.67
CA ASP A 19 12.19 -22.41 -1.97
C ASP A 19 10.92 -22.84 -2.69
N ARG A 20 9.91 -23.31 -1.95
CA ARG A 20 8.53 -23.30 -2.43
C ARG A 20 8.15 -21.84 -2.43
N ALA A 21 8.48 -21.22 -3.57
CA ALA A 21 8.16 -19.85 -3.91
C ALA A 21 6.76 -19.50 -3.41
N LEU A 22 6.66 -18.32 -2.80
CA LEU A 22 5.44 -17.57 -2.52
C LEU A 22 4.72 -17.28 -3.85
N VAL A 23 4.20 -18.31 -4.52
CA VAL A 23 3.39 -18.16 -5.73
C VAL A 23 1.97 -17.93 -5.23
N SER A 24 1.55 -16.66 -5.24
CA SER A 24 0.14 -16.32 -5.08
C SER A 24 -0.68 -17.10 -6.11
N ALA A 25 -1.85 -17.57 -5.69
CA ALA A 25 -2.80 -18.21 -6.60
C ALA A 25 -3.51 -17.18 -7.49
N ASN A 26 -3.51 -15.91 -7.09
CA ASN A 26 -4.12 -14.82 -7.83
C ASN A 26 -3.18 -14.34 -8.94
N GLU A 27 -3.73 -14.21 -10.14
CA GLU A 27 -2.95 -13.84 -11.32
C GLU A 27 -3.79 -12.94 -12.22
N LEU A 28 -3.19 -11.82 -12.63
CA LEU A 28 -3.77 -10.93 -13.64
C LEU A 28 -3.44 -11.42 -15.05
N ARG A 29 -4.42 -11.32 -15.95
CA ARG A 29 -4.23 -11.53 -17.40
C ARG A 29 -3.49 -10.34 -17.99
N LEU A 30 -2.17 -10.47 -18.13
CA LEU A 30 -1.29 -9.46 -18.71
C LEU A 30 -0.45 -10.03 -19.84
N GLY A 31 0.06 -9.14 -20.70
CA GLY A 31 1.00 -9.44 -21.77
C GLY A 31 0.39 -9.43 -23.17
N LYS A 32 1.24 -9.51 -24.19
CA LYS A 32 0.90 -9.26 -25.61
C LYS A 32 -0.21 -10.14 -26.20
N SER A 33 -0.54 -11.25 -25.55
CA SER A 33 -1.62 -12.16 -25.98
C SER A 33 -3.00 -11.72 -25.50
N VAL A 34 -3.07 -10.73 -24.61
CA VAL A 34 -4.32 -10.14 -24.10
C VAL A 34 -4.77 -9.02 -25.04
N ALA A 35 -6.08 -8.77 -25.10
CA ALA A 35 -6.64 -7.66 -25.87
C ALA A 35 -6.00 -6.31 -25.47
N ASP A 36 -5.69 -5.47 -26.46
CA ASP A 36 -5.16 -4.11 -26.27
C ASP A 36 -6.28 -3.11 -25.98
N GLU A 37 -7.19 -3.49 -25.07
CA GLU A 37 -8.24 -2.62 -24.56
C GLU A 37 -7.77 -1.99 -23.25
N VAL A 38 -7.96 -0.67 -23.13
CA VAL A 38 -7.70 0.04 -21.87
C VAL A 38 -8.88 -0.19 -20.94
N VAL A 39 -8.62 -0.74 -19.75
CA VAL A 39 -9.67 -1.01 -18.76
C VAL A 39 -9.61 0.04 -17.67
N GLU A 40 -10.65 0.86 -17.56
CA GLU A 40 -10.81 1.82 -16.45
C GLU A 40 -11.46 1.13 -15.23
N ILE A 41 -10.83 1.28 -14.07
CA ILE A 41 -11.26 0.66 -12.82
C ILE A 41 -11.82 1.75 -11.89
N PRO A 42 -13.09 1.66 -11.50
CA PRO A 42 -13.66 2.57 -10.51
C PRO A 42 -12.90 2.47 -9.19
N LEU A 43 -12.48 3.62 -8.66
CA LEU A 43 -11.88 3.72 -7.34
C LEU A 43 -12.98 3.78 -6.29
N GLN A 44 -12.86 2.94 -5.27
CA GLN A 44 -13.77 2.93 -4.13
C GLN A 44 -13.40 4.05 -3.16
N PRO A 45 -14.39 4.80 -2.65
CA PRO A 45 -14.15 5.73 -1.56
C PRO A 45 -13.74 4.97 -0.29
N MET A 46 -13.15 5.69 0.66
CA MET A 46 -12.93 5.15 2.00
C MET A 46 -14.24 4.67 2.63
N LEU A 47 -14.16 3.59 3.39
CA LEU A 47 -15.29 3.04 4.15
C LEU A 47 -14.87 2.74 5.58
N GLU A 48 -15.86 2.72 6.46
CA GLU A 48 -15.69 2.27 7.82
C GLU A 48 -15.58 0.74 7.87
N LEU A 49 -14.54 0.24 8.53
CA LEU A 49 -14.25 -1.18 8.73
C LEU A 49 -14.17 -1.55 10.20
N ASP A 50 -14.29 -0.58 11.11
CA ASP A 50 -14.25 -0.77 12.55
C ASP A 50 -15.24 -1.85 13.01
N TYR A 51 -14.72 -2.75 13.84
CA TYR A 51 -15.46 -3.83 14.48
C TYR A 51 -16.10 -4.86 13.53
N LEU A 52 -15.87 -4.76 12.22
CA LEU A 52 -16.27 -5.79 11.27
C LEU A 52 -15.47 -7.08 11.50
N SER A 53 -16.05 -8.19 11.03
CA SER A 53 -15.31 -9.45 10.99
C SER A 53 -14.30 -9.44 9.83
N ARG A 54 -13.18 -10.16 9.99
CA ARG A 54 -12.22 -10.38 8.89
C ARG A 54 -12.91 -10.92 7.64
N GLU A 55 -13.86 -11.85 7.81
CA GLU A 55 -14.60 -12.42 6.69
C GLU A 55 -15.43 -11.37 5.95
N SER A 56 -16.13 -10.48 6.68
CA SER A 56 -16.90 -9.39 6.07
C SER A 56 -16.00 -8.47 5.24
N VAL A 57 -14.85 -8.06 5.79
CA VAL A 57 -13.87 -7.21 5.09
C VAL A 57 -13.33 -7.90 3.84
N LEU A 58 -12.96 -9.18 3.94
CA LEU A 58 -12.45 -9.94 2.80
C LEU A 58 -13.53 -10.22 1.74
N ASN A 59 -14.78 -10.38 2.12
CA ASN A 59 -15.90 -10.53 1.18
C ASN A 59 -16.18 -9.23 0.42
N MET A 60 -16.06 -8.07 1.08
CA MET A 60 -16.13 -6.77 0.38
C MET A 60 -15.03 -6.66 -0.68
N ARG A 61 -13.78 -7.00 -0.31
CA ARG A 61 -12.64 -7.02 -1.25
C ARG A 61 -12.87 -7.99 -2.41
N LYS A 62 -13.31 -9.22 -2.15
CA LYS A 62 -13.62 -10.23 -3.18
C LYS A 62 -14.65 -9.72 -4.19
N LYS A 63 -15.76 -9.15 -3.70
CA LYS A 63 -16.79 -8.57 -4.56
C LYS A 63 -16.22 -7.53 -5.52
N LEU A 64 -15.35 -6.65 -5.03
CA LEU A 64 -14.71 -5.60 -5.84
C LEU A 64 -13.74 -6.18 -6.88
N VAL A 65 -13.08 -7.30 -6.59
CA VAL A 65 -12.29 -8.04 -7.57
C VAL A 65 -13.18 -8.70 -8.63
N ASP A 66 -14.29 -9.33 -8.22
CA ASP A 66 -15.22 -10.03 -9.11
C ASP A 66 -15.89 -9.10 -10.13
N GLU A 67 -16.10 -7.83 -9.78
CA GLU A 67 -16.59 -6.78 -10.70
C GLU A 67 -15.69 -6.56 -11.93
N ARG A 68 -14.45 -7.05 -11.90
CA ARG A 68 -13.48 -6.98 -13.01
C ARG A 68 -12.82 -8.33 -13.27
N ASN A 69 -13.58 -9.42 -13.16
CA ASN A 69 -13.11 -10.79 -13.39
C ASN A 69 -12.43 -11.03 -14.76
N SER A 70 -12.69 -10.19 -15.76
CA SER A 70 -12.05 -10.25 -17.08
C SER A 70 -10.54 -10.01 -17.02
N LEU A 71 -10.07 -9.30 -15.98
CA LEU A 71 -8.65 -9.08 -15.70
C LEU A 71 -7.98 -10.26 -14.98
N LEU A 72 -8.73 -11.26 -14.53
CA LEU A 72 -8.21 -12.36 -13.72
C LEU A 72 -7.93 -13.60 -14.57
N ALA A 73 -6.76 -14.20 -14.41
CA ALA A 73 -6.42 -15.47 -15.03
C ALA A 73 -7.09 -16.65 -14.31
N ARG A 74 -7.41 -16.48 -13.03
CA ARG A 74 -7.98 -17.50 -12.13
C ARG A 74 -8.97 -16.85 -11.14
N PRO A 75 -9.90 -17.62 -10.55
CA PRO A 75 -10.76 -17.11 -9.49
C PRO A 75 -9.92 -16.51 -8.35
N TYR A 76 -10.35 -15.35 -7.87
CA TYR A 76 -9.63 -14.62 -6.84
C TYR A 76 -9.87 -15.19 -5.44
N ASN A 77 -8.81 -15.31 -4.65
CA ASN A 77 -8.89 -15.57 -3.22
C ASN A 77 -7.81 -14.76 -2.49
N PRO A 78 -8.16 -13.89 -1.52
CA PRO A 78 -7.20 -13.07 -0.79
C PRO A 78 -6.07 -13.92 -0.19
N GLU A 79 -4.83 -13.50 -0.42
CA GLU A 79 -3.66 -14.23 0.01
C GLU A 79 -3.54 -14.27 1.55
N SER A 80 -3.52 -15.48 2.10
CA SER A 80 -3.51 -15.68 3.55
C SER A 80 -2.29 -15.04 4.23
N VAL A 81 -1.14 -15.01 3.56
CA VAL A 81 0.09 -14.40 4.08
C VAL A 81 -0.04 -12.89 4.26
N ILE A 82 -1.02 -12.26 3.59
CA ILE A 82 -1.26 -10.81 3.65
C ILE A 82 -2.39 -10.50 4.64
N PHE A 83 -3.46 -11.29 4.65
CA PHE A 83 -4.70 -10.90 5.33
C PHE A 83 -5.08 -11.76 6.55
N SER A 84 -4.37 -12.86 6.83
CA SER A 84 -4.73 -13.75 7.94
C SER A 84 -4.59 -13.10 9.32
N GLN A 85 -3.79 -12.04 9.45
CA GLN A 85 -3.55 -11.36 10.73
C GLN A 85 -4.52 -10.21 11.02
N ILE A 86 -5.51 -9.96 10.16
CA ILE A 86 -6.65 -9.09 10.49
C ILE A 86 -7.40 -9.71 11.68
N VAL A 87 -7.64 -8.93 12.72
CA VAL A 87 -8.38 -9.37 13.90
C VAL A 87 -9.81 -8.82 13.82
N SER A 88 -10.78 -9.72 13.80
CA SER A 88 -12.21 -9.39 13.81
C SER A 88 -12.60 -8.59 15.05
N GLY A 89 -13.56 -7.67 14.91
CA GLY A 89 -14.08 -6.92 16.05
C GLY A 89 -13.09 -5.92 16.64
N LYS A 90 -11.98 -5.64 15.94
CA LYS A 90 -11.02 -4.59 16.30
C LYS A 90 -11.26 -3.34 15.45
N PRO A 91 -10.95 -2.15 15.99
CA PRO A 91 -10.94 -0.94 15.19
C PRO A 91 -9.76 -0.96 14.21
N TRP A 92 -9.78 -0.03 13.28
CA TRP A 92 -8.71 0.28 12.34
C TRP A 92 -8.11 1.64 12.70
N TRP A 93 -6.95 1.96 12.13
CA TRP A 93 -6.54 3.36 12.10
C TRP A 93 -7.57 4.17 11.32
N GLY A 94 -8.15 5.19 11.94
CA GLY A 94 -9.10 6.09 11.30
C GLY A 94 -8.37 7.24 10.60
N ILE A 95 -8.90 7.73 9.48
CA ILE A 95 -8.23 8.76 8.67
C ILE A 95 -8.06 10.09 9.43
N ILE A 96 -9.00 10.44 10.30
CA ILE A 96 -8.86 11.63 11.16
C ILE A 96 -7.82 11.34 12.24
N GLY A 97 -7.88 10.15 12.82
CA GLY A 97 -6.92 9.68 13.81
C GLY A 97 -5.49 9.73 13.30
N CYS A 98 -5.18 9.15 12.13
CA CYS A 98 -3.82 9.13 11.61
C CYS A 98 -3.35 10.50 11.10
N SER A 99 -4.21 11.26 10.41
CA SER A 99 -3.80 12.53 9.80
C SER A 99 -3.72 13.67 10.81
N VAL A 100 -4.58 13.67 11.83
CA VAL A 100 -4.73 14.79 12.77
C VAL A 100 -4.25 14.43 14.17
N TYR A 101 -4.86 13.44 14.82
CA TYR A 101 -4.68 13.23 16.26
C TYR A 101 -3.46 12.39 16.65
N GLY A 102 -2.96 11.57 15.72
CA GLY A 102 -1.89 10.62 16.00
C GLY A 102 -2.34 9.50 16.95
N GLN A 103 -1.36 8.96 17.67
CA GLN A 103 -1.57 7.82 18.57
C GLN A 103 -2.42 8.19 19.80
N GLY A 104 -3.28 7.28 20.24
CA GLY A 104 -4.10 7.40 21.44
C GLY A 104 -5.55 7.00 21.22
N GLN A 105 -6.44 7.43 22.12
CA GLN A 105 -7.86 7.07 22.06
C GLN A 105 -8.59 7.58 20.81
N ARG A 106 -8.09 8.64 20.19
CA ARG A 106 -8.66 9.27 19.00
C ARG A 106 -8.06 8.76 17.69
N SER A 107 -7.15 7.78 17.75
CA SER A 107 -6.48 7.18 16.58
C SER A 107 -7.44 6.42 15.65
N ILE A 108 -8.62 6.05 16.15
CA ILE A 108 -9.66 5.33 15.39
C ILE A 108 -10.70 6.29 14.78
N GLU A 109 -10.55 7.61 14.96
CA GLU A 109 -11.56 8.55 14.47
C GLU A 109 -11.53 8.69 12.95
N GLY A 110 -12.72 8.74 12.35
CA GLY A 110 -12.92 8.81 10.90
C GLY A 110 -12.89 7.43 10.23
N LEU A 111 -13.24 7.40 8.96
CA LEU A 111 -13.24 6.17 8.15
C LEU A 111 -11.88 5.47 8.20
N SER A 112 -11.87 4.15 8.13
CA SER A 112 -10.65 3.36 8.21
C SER A 112 -9.66 3.74 7.09
N GLU A 113 -8.47 4.20 7.45
CA GLU A 113 -7.43 4.67 6.51
C GLU A 113 -7.09 3.60 5.48
N GLU A 114 -6.88 2.36 5.94
CA GLU A 114 -6.46 1.25 5.10
C GLU A 114 -7.50 0.86 4.03
N SER A 115 -8.76 1.27 4.19
CA SER A 115 -9.81 1.03 3.17
C SER A 115 -9.46 1.66 1.82
N ARG A 116 -8.65 2.73 1.80
CA ARG A 116 -8.08 3.39 0.61
C ARG A 116 -7.40 2.39 -0.33
N PHE A 117 -6.76 1.38 0.23
CA PHE A 117 -5.98 0.39 -0.52
C PHE A 117 -6.64 -0.99 -0.48
N LEU A 118 -7.18 -1.38 0.67
CA LEU A 118 -7.77 -2.70 0.88
C LEU A 118 -9.02 -2.93 0.03
N LEU A 119 -9.81 -1.87 -0.20
CA LEU A 119 -11.00 -1.87 -1.05
C LEU A 119 -10.71 -1.32 -2.45
N ASN A 120 -9.44 -1.16 -2.82
CA ASN A 120 -9.02 -0.87 -4.19
C ASN A 120 -8.02 -1.94 -4.64
N PRO A 121 -8.43 -3.22 -4.76
CA PRO A 121 -7.51 -4.34 -4.94
C PRO A 121 -6.63 -4.21 -6.20
N TYR A 122 -7.18 -3.63 -7.28
CA TYR A 122 -6.45 -3.38 -8.52
C TYR A 122 -5.48 -2.18 -8.46
N LEU A 123 -5.49 -1.40 -7.38
CA LEU A 123 -4.42 -0.43 -7.11
C LEU A 123 -3.20 -1.21 -6.59
N LEU A 124 -2.42 -1.81 -7.50
CA LEU A 124 -1.30 -2.69 -7.13
C LEU A 124 -0.27 -1.97 -6.26
N VAL A 125 0.01 -0.72 -6.59
CA VAL A 125 0.88 0.18 -5.82
C VAL A 125 0.15 1.50 -5.62
N GLY A 126 -0.20 1.79 -4.37
CA GLY A 126 -0.82 3.04 -3.93
C GLY A 126 0.18 4.01 -3.31
N VAL A 127 -0.23 5.28 -3.18
CA VAL A 127 0.55 6.33 -2.54
C VAL A 127 -0.07 6.70 -1.20
N SER A 128 0.75 6.67 -0.15
CA SER A 128 0.42 7.24 1.15
C SER A 128 1.21 8.53 1.35
N SER A 129 0.53 9.68 1.25
CA SER A 129 1.14 10.98 1.56
C SER A 129 1.54 11.05 3.03
N TRP A 130 2.67 11.69 3.31
CA TRP A 130 3.10 11.97 4.68
C TRP A 130 2.37 13.20 5.24
N SER A 131 1.04 13.19 5.18
CA SER A 131 0.17 14.28 5.63
C SER A 131 -0.18 14.21 7.12
N ASN A 132 0.37 13.23 7.83
CA ASN A 132 0.20 13.10 9.27
C ASN A 132 0.92 14.25 9.98
N GLU A 133 0.31 14.74 11.06
CA GLU A 133 0.91 15.73 11.96
C GLU A 133 1.16 17.13 11.37
N ILE A 134 0.66 17.46 10.18
CA ILE A 134 0.78 18.81 9.60
C ILE A 134 -0.18 19.83 10.25
N TRP A 135 -1.14 19.37 11.05
CA TRP A 135 -2.21 20.17 11.62
C TRP A 135 -1.85 20.73 13.01
N ASP A 136 -2.27 21.96 13.28
CA ASP A 136 -2.17 22.64 14.57
C ASP A 136 -3.32 22.17 15.47
N LEU A 137 -3.00 21.23 16.37
CA LEU A 137 -3.98 20.59 17.24
C LEU A 137 -4.74 21.57 18.13
N ASP A 138 -4.11 22.63 18.63
CA ASP A 138 -4.76 23.62 19.49
C ASP A 138 -5.88 24.34 18.72
N LYS A 139 -5.63 24.68 17.45
CA LYS A 139 -6.63 25.33 16.61
C LYS A 139 -7.74 24.38 16.19
N ILE A 140 -7.40 23.12 15.88
CA ILE A 140 -8.40 22.08 15.60
C ILE A 140 -9.29 21.85 16.82
N GLN A 141 -8.73 21.78 18.03
CA GLN A 141 -9.49 21.56 19.26
C GLN A 141 -10.47 22.71 19.55
N ARG A 142 -10.11 23.95 19.22
CA ARG A 142 -11.00 25.12 19.35
C ARG A 142 -12.15 25.10 18.33
N ASN A 143 -12.01 24.42 17.20
CA ASN A 143 -13.05 24.28 16.18
C ASN A 143 -13.02 22.89 15.50
N PRO A 144 -13.43 21.81 16.19
CA PRO A 144 -13.32 20.45 15.66
C PRO A 144 -14.22 20.20 14.45
N LYS A 145 -15.26 21.02 14.26
CA LYS A 145 -16.18 20.92 13.11
C LYS A 145 -15.48 21.18 11.77
N VAL A 146 -14.29 21.80 11.76
CA VAL A 146 -13.50 21.98 10.54
C VAL A 146 -13.18 20.65 9.85
N LEU A 147 -12.98 19.59 10.63
CA LEU A 147 -12.69 18.25 10.13
C LEU A 147 -13.88 17.62 9.37
N LEU A 148 -15.10 18.07 9.67
CA LEU A 148 -16.31 17.56 9.03
C LEU A 148 -16.61 18.26 7.68
N GLN A 149 -15.77 19.20 7.26
CA GLN A 149 -15.96 19.88 5.97
C GLN A 149 -15.67 18.91 4.81
N PRO A 150 -16.52 18.84 3.78
CA PRO A 150 -16.35 17.91 2.67
C PRO A 150 -15.02 18.05 1.91
N ASP A 151 -14.43 19.24 1.91
CA ASP A 151 -13.16 19.54 1.23
C ASP A 151 -11.95 19.53 2.18
N PHE A 152 -12.09 19.01 3.40
CA PHE A 152 -10.96 18.89 4.32
C PHE A 152 -9.91 17.90 3.78
N PRO A 153 -8.65 18.33 3.55
CA PRO A 153 -7.66 17.54 2.82
C PRO A 153 -6.87 16.62 3.75
N TYR A 154 -7.41 15.44 4.06
CA TYR A 154 -6.72 14.47 4.94
C TYR A 154 -5.44 13.88 4.34
N CYS A 155 -5.50 13.47 3.07
CA CYS A 155 -4.42 12.80 2.38
C CYS A 155 -4.64 12.86 0.86
N TRP A 156 -3.61 12.49 0.09
CA TRP A 156 -3.77 12.32 -1.36
C TRP A 156 -4.67 11.13 -1.67
N GLN A 157 -5.65 11.33 -2.54
CA GLN A 157 -6.57 10.30 -3.00
C GLN A 157 -6.29 10.00 -4.48
N PRO A 158 -6.32 8.72 -4.88
CA PRO A 158 -6.23 8.38 -6.30
C PRO A 158 -7.46 8.92 -7.02
N SER A 159 -7.30 9.45 -8.23
CA SER A 159 -8.37 10.00 -9.06
C SER A 159 -8.66 9.15 -10.31
N ILE A 160 -7.65 8.42 -10.79
CA ILE A 160 -7.74 7.59 -11.99
C ILE A 160 -7.02 6.27 -11.71
N LEU A 161 -7.60 5.16 -12.18
CA LEU A 161 -6.94 3.86 -12.25
C LEU A 161 -7.25 3.20 -13.60
N ARG A 162 -6.22 2.97 -14.41
CA ARG A 162 -6.34 2.35 -15.73
C ARG A 162 -5.36 1.21 -15.90
N TYR A 163 -5.83 0.14 -16.53
CA TYR A 163 -5.02 -1.00 -16.93
C TYR A 163 -4.80 -1.00 -18.44
N TYR A 164 -3.60 -1.41 -18.83
CA TYR A 164 -3.18 -1.68 -20.20
C TYR A 164 -2.70 -3.13 -20.25
N PRO A 165 -3.62 -4.12 -20.28
CA PRO A 165 -3.27 -5.52 -20.10
C PRO A 165 -2.26 -6.03 -21.13
N ALA A 166 -2.45 -5.69 -22.42
CA ALA A 166 -1.54 -6.06 -23.50
C ALA A 166 -0.09 -5.56 -23.31
N ARG A 167 0.07 -4.46 -22.56
CA ARG A 167 1.35 -3.80 -22.26
C ARG A 167 1.92 -4.18 -20.90
N SER A 168 1.22 -5.04 -20.15
CA SER A 168 1.54 -5.37 -18.77
C SER A 168 1.74 -4.12 -17.91
N ALA A 169 0.86 -3.13 -18.05
CA ALA A 169 1.03 -1.86 -17.36
C ALA A 169 -0.27 -1.37 -16.72
N LEU A 170 -0.13 -0.53 -15.70
CA LEU A 170 -1.24 0.24 -15.14
C LEU A 170 -0.82 1.68 -14.84
N GLN A 171 -1.79 2.58 -14.89
CA GLN A 171 -1.64 4.00 -14.61
C GLN A 171 -2.53 4.35 -13.42
N VAL A 172 -1.99 5.11 -12.47
CA VAL A 172 -2.72 5.70 -11.36
C VAL A 172 -2.44 7.20 -11.35
N ALA A 173 -3.46 8.04 -11.18
CA ALA A 173 -3.25 9.48 -10.99
C ALA A 173 -3.69 9.91 -9.58
N TYR A 174 -3.01 10.91 -9.04
CA TYR A 174 -3.35 11.62 -7.81
C TYR A 174 -3.33 13.12 -8.10
N GLU A 175 -4.41 13.83 -7.78
CA GLU A 175 -4.54 15.28 -7.97
C GLU A 175 -3.93 16.04 -6.77
N VAL A 176 -2.59 16.02 -6.68
CA VAL A 176 -1.81 16.64 -5.60
C VAL A 176 -1.95 18.17 -5.63
N SER A 177 -2.04 18.78 -6.81
CA SER A 177 -2.31 20.20 -6.97
C SER A 177 -3.64 20.60 -6.33
N SER A 178 -4.71 19.81 -6.51
CA SER A 178 -6.00 20.06 -5.88
C SER A 178 -5.95 19.89 -4.36
N TYR A 179 -5.21 18.89 -3.86
CA TYR A 179 -4.95 18.73 -2.44
C TYR A 179 -4.21 19.94 -1.85
N ASN A 180 -3.18 20.45 -2.52
CA ASN A 180 -2.42 21.64 -2.08
C ASN A 180 -3.28 22.92 -2.10
N GLN A 181 -4.17 23.07 -3.08
CA GLN A 181 -5.16 24.15 -3.12
C GLN A 181 -6.14 24.06 -1.94
N ALA A 182 -6.60 22.85 -1.61
CA ALA A 182 -7.44 22.62 -0.44
C ALA A 182 -6.68 22.98 0.85
N LEU A 183 -5.43 22.54 1.02
CA LEU A 183 -4.59 22.92 2.18
C LEU A 183 -4.50 24.44 2.36
N THR A 184 -4.38 25.19 1.27
CA THR A 184 -4.33 26.67 1.31
C THR A 184 -5.60 27.28 1.93
N LYS A 185 -6.78 26.68 1.70
CA LYS A 185 -8.03 27.13 2.33
C LYS A 185 -8.02 26.93 3.85
N PHE A 186 -7.35 25.87 4.31
CA PHE A 186 -7.24 25.51 5.72
C PHE A 186 -5.94 25.98 6.37
N LYS A 187 -5.17 26.88 5.73
CA LYS A 187 -3.85 27.32 6.20
C LYS A 187 -3.80 27.81 7.65
N ASN A 188 -4.90 28.37 8.15
CA ASN A 188 -4.97 28.84 9.53
C ASN A 188 -4.89 27.69 10.54
N TYR A 189 -5.26 26.46 10.16
CA TYR A 189 -5.20 25.25 10.97
C TYR A 189 -3.93 24.43 10.75
N LEU A 190 -3.04 24.83 9.83
CA LEU A 190 -1.76 24.16 9.62
C LEU A 190 -0.73 24.64 10.64
N LYS A 191 0.24 23.77 10.96
CA LYS A 191 1.47 24.21 11.62
C LYS A 191 2.26 25.12 10.67
N PRO A 192 3.03 26.09 11.19
CA PRO A 192 3.78 27.03 10.35
C PRO A 192 4.81 26.31 9.46
N GLY A 193 4.81 26.60 8.16
CA GLY A 193 5.82 26.12 7.21
C GLY A 193 5.61 24.70 6.69
N GLU A 194 4.51 24.03 7.04
CA GLU A 194 4.24 22.67 6.57
C GLU A 194 4.00 22.60 5.06
N VAL A 195 4.66 21.64 4.44
CA VAL A 195 4.48 21.25 3.04
C VAL A 195 4.36 19.74 3.01
N VAL A 196 3.41 19.24 2.21
CA VAL A 196 3.27 17.80 1.97
C VAL A 196 3.85 17.50 0.60
N ASP A 197 5.13 17.16 0.56
CA ASP A 197 5.86 16.73 -0.63
C ASP A 197 6.37 15.29 -0.53
N ARG A 198 6.28 14.69 0.67
CA ARG A 198 6.77 13.35 0.96
C ARG A 198 5.68 12.29 0.88
N PHE A 199 6.03 11.11 0.40
CA PHE A 199 5.12 9.96 0.35
C PHE A 199 5.84 8.61 0.44
N ASN A 200 5.04 7.59 0.71
CA ASN A 200 5.43 6.18 0.78
C ASN A 200 4.58 5.35 -0.20
N LEU A 201 5.06 4.16 -0.55
CA LEU A 201 4.34 3.22 -1.41
C LEU A 201 3.64 2.12 -0.59
N VAL A 202 2.40 1.81 -0.95
CA VAL A 202 1.61 0.70 -0.41
C VAL A 202 1.40 -0.32 -1.52
N ALA A 203 2.00 -1.50 -1.38
CA ALA A 203 2.16 -2.49 -2.45
C ALA A 203 1.72 -3.91 -2.08
N TYR A 204 1.05 -4.12 -0.93
CA TYR A 204 0.52 -5.46 -0.62
C TYR A 204 -0.54 -5.93 -1.62
N ASN A 205 -1.20 -5.03 -2.35
CA ASN A 205 -2.08 -5.40 -3.45
C ASN A 205 -1.30 -6.06 -4.61
N ALA A 206 -0.12 -5.53 -4.95
CA ALA A 206 0.77 -6.18 -5.92
C ALA A 206 1.15 -7.60 -5.45
N ARG A 207 1.50 -7.74 -4.18
CA ARG A 207 1.83 -9.04 -3.55
C ARG A 207 0.63 -10.01 -3.58
N ASP A 208 -0.57 -9.51 -3.34
CA ASP A 208 -1.80 -10.30 -3.39
C ASP A 208 -2.03 -10.89 -4.78
N PHE A 209 -1.68 -10.16 -5.84
CA PHE A 209 -1.69 -10.63 -7.25
C PHE A 209 -0.39 -11.32 -7.70
N GLY A 210 0.47 -11.68 -6.75
CA GLY A 210 1.67 -12.49 -6.97
C GLY A 210 2.90 -11.74 -7.45
N PHE A 211 2.89 -10.40 -7.48
CA PHE A 211 4.10 -9.61 -7.68
C PHE A 211 4.80 -9.43 -6.34
N ASN A 212 5.85 -10.21 -6.10
CA ASN A 212 6.54 -10.27 -4.80
C ASN A 212 7.69 -9.27 -4.68
N TYR A 213 8.14 -8.68 -5.79
CA TYR A 213 9.29 -7.77 -5.82
C TYR A 213 8.95 -6.49 -6.57
N LEU A 214 9.53 -5.38 -6.13
CA LEU A 214 9.41 -4.10 -6.81
C LEU A 214 10.73 -3.33 -6.88
N TYR A 215 10.83 -2.38 -7.80
CA TYR A 215 11.92 -1.41 -7.88
C TYR A 215 11.40 -0.09 -8.45
N VAL A 216 11.87 1.03 -7.91
CA VAL A 216 11.59 2.37 -8.43
C VAL A 216 12.86 2.90 -9.08
N PRO A 217 12.99 2.87 -10.43
CA PRO A 217 14.08 3.54 -11.14
C PRO A 217 13.91 5.06 -11.05
N VAL A 218 14.44 5.68 -9.99
CA VAL A 218 14.28 7.12 -9.72
C VAL A 218 14.81 7.98 -10.89
N GLU A 219 15.84 7.49 -11.58
CA GLU A 219 16.41 8.09 -12.80
C GLU A 219 15.45 8.10 -13.99
N GLU A 220 14.47 7.19 -14.03
CA GLU A 220 13.40 7.15 -15.04
C GLU A 220 12.14 7.91 -14.55
N CYS A 221 12.16 8.44 -13.33
CA CYS A 221 11.04 9.20 -12.75
C CYS A 221 11.19 10.71 -13.04
N LYS A 222 10.06 11.43 -13.09
CA LYS A 222 10.03 12.88 -13.29
C LYS A 222 9.74 13.57 -11.97
N ASN A 223 10.61 14.51 -11.56
CA ASN A 223 10.44 15.32 -10.35
C ASN A 223 10.30 14.50 -9.05
N ILE A 224 10.90 13.32 -9.00
CA ILE A 224 10.93 12.45 -7.82
C ILE A 224 12.36 12.37 -7.30
N GLU A 225 12.48 12.25 -5.98
CA GLU A 225 13.69 11.80 -5.30
C GLU A 225 13.33 10.71 -4.30
N ASN A 226 14.30 9.88 -3.93
CA ASN A 226 14.17 8.89 -2.87
C ASN A 226 15.37 9.04 -1.93
N ALA A 227 15.11 9.22 -0.62
CA ALA A 227 16.18 9.41 0.36
C ALA A 227 17.11 8.19 0.51
N GLU A 228 16.55 6.99 0.33
CA GLU A 228 17.22 5.71 0.55
C GLU A 228 18.15 5.29 -0.59
N LYS A 229 17.99 5.87 -1.79
CA LYS A 229 18.82 5.57 -2.97
C LYS A 229 18.92 4.07 -3.26
N VAL A 230 17.79 3.38 -3.17
CA VAL A 230 17.68 1.95 -3.42
C VAL A 230 18.18 1.62 -4.83
N SER A 231 19.08 0.64 -4.93
CA SER A 231 19.76 0.26 -6.19
C SER A 231 19.51 -1.20 -6.60
N ALA A 232 18.66 -1.92 -5.85
CA ALA A 232 18.35 -3.32 -6.08
C ALA A 232 16.84 -3.58 -6.02
N PRO A 233 16.34 -4.66 -6.64
CA PRO A 233 14.96 -5.11 -6.45
C PRO A 233 14.68 -5.40 -4.98
N VAL A 234 13.51 -5.00 -4.52
CA VAL A 234 13.10 -5.13 -3.12
C VAL A 234 11.94 -6.09 -3.01
N GLN A 235 12.01 -7.02 -2.05
CA GLN A 235 10.86 -7.86 -1.73
C GLN A 235 9.76 -7.04 -1.06
N ILE A 236 8.52 -7.24 -1.46
CA ILE A 236 7.36 -6.62 -0.82
C ILE A 236 6.99 -7.48 0.39
N VAL A 237 7.16 -6.93 1.59
CA VAL A 237 6.86 -7.66 2.83
C VAL A 237 5.61 -7.17 3.55
N GLN A 238 4.90 -6.19 2.97
CA GLN A 238 3.68 -5.61 3.55
C GLN A 238 2.55 -6.63 3.70
N PHE A 239 1.82 -6.54 4.81
CA PHE A 239 0.65 -7.32 5.19
C PHE A 239 -0.27 -6.51 6.12
N ILE A 240 -1.50 -6.97 6.31
CA ILE A 240 -2.45 -6.37 7.25
C ILE A 240 -2.46 -7.17 8.55
N HIS A 241 -2.38 -6.46 9.67
CA HIS A 241 -2.36 -7.04 11.01
C HIS A 241 -3.05 -6.15 12.02
N CYS A 242 -3.36 -6.68 13.20
CA CYS A 242 -3.72 -5.87 14.36
C CYS A 242 -2.48 -5.60 15.21
N GLY A 243 -2.11 -4.32 15.35
CA GLY A 243 -0.90 -3.88 16.05
C GLY A 243 -1.17 -2.80 17.10
N GLY A 244 -0.17 -2.56 17.96
CA GLY A 244 -0.23 -1.53 19.01
C GLY A 244 0.09 -0.11 18.53
N SER A 245 0.45 0.07 17.25
CA SER A 245 0.94 1.34 16.70
C SER A 245 -0.04 2.52 16.88
N SER A 246 -1.34 2.26 17.00
CA SER A 246 -2.37 3.27 17.22
C SER A 246 -2.39 3.85 18.63
N GLY A 247 -1.81 3.18 19.62
CA GLY A 247 -2.00 3.55 21.03
C GLY A 247 -3.43 3.41 21.53
N TYR A 248 -4.36 2.90 20.71
CA TYR A 248 -5.72 2.56 21.13
C TYR A 248 -5.70 1.29 22.00
N ASN A 249 -6.56 1.23 23.01
CA ASN A 249 -6.57 0.10 23.93
C ASN A 249 -6.92 -1.20 23.19
N GLY A 250 -6.00 -2.17 23.23
CA GLY A 250 -6.16 -3.44 22.52
C GLY A 250 -5.77 -3.42 21.03
N GLY A 251 -5.20 -2.32 20.53
CA GLY A 251 -4.65 -2.19 19.18
C GLY A 251 -5.67 -1.99 18.06
N CYS A 252 -5.17 -1.65 16.87
CA CYS A 252 -5.95 -1.46 15.64
C CYS A 252 -5.42 -2.30 14.49
N ASN A 253 -6.30 -2.65 13.56
CA ASN A 253 -5.92 -3.20 12.26
C ASN A 253 -5.26 -2.12 11.37
N ASN A 254 -4.15 -2.46 10.72
CA ASN A 254 -3.45 -1.64 9.70
C ASN A 254 -2.42 -2.43 8.89
N MET A 255 -1.87 -1.79 7.86
CA MET A 255 -0.71 -2.28 7.13
C MET A 255 0.60 -2.14 7.94
N SER A 256 1.45 -3.17 7.85
CA SER A 256 2.84 -3.17 8.28
C SER A 256 3.67 -4.13 7.42
N PRO A 257 5.01 -4.10 7.49
CA PRO A 257 5.83 -3.04 8.08
C PRO A 257 5.87 -1.79 7.20
N LEU A 258 6.25 -0.65 7.81
CA LEU A 258 6.84 0.43 7.05
C LEU A 258 8.18 -0.07 6.50
N GLN A 259 8.26 -0.16 5.18
CA GLN A 259 9.41 -0.73 4.48
C GLN A 259 10.29 0.38 3.93
N LYS A 260 11.46 0.56 4.55
CA LYS A 260 12.39 1.68 4.31
C LYS A 260 12.64 1.92 2.82
N GLU A 261 12.90 0.86 2.06
CA GLU A 261 13.27 0.91 0.65
C GLU A 261 12.18 1.45 -0.28
N ILE A 262 10.92 1.44 0.17
CA ILE A 262 9.76 1.90 -0.61
C ILE A 262 9.00 3.01 0.12
N ASN A 263 9.71 3.67 1.04
CA ASN A 263 9.28 4.83 1.80
C ASN A 263 10.16 6.04 1.46
N GLU A 264 9.76 7.22 1.93
CA GLU A 264 10.54 8.47 1.88
C GLU A 264 10.90 8.95 0.46
N PHE A 265 9.91 8.93 -0.42
CA PHE A 265 9.98 9.63 -1.69
C PHE A 265 9.58 11.09 -1.53
N TYR A 266 10.21 11.98 -2.28
CA TYR A 266 9.89 13.41 -2.29
C TYR A 266 9.50 13.88 -3.69
N VAL A 267 8.48 14.74 -3.74
CA VAL A 267 8.01 15.42 -4.95
C VAL A 267 8.72 16.76 -5.05
N LYS A 268 9.66 16.87 -6.00
CA LYS A 268 10.44 18.11 -6.22
C LYS A 268 9.64 19.21 -6.92
N ALA A 269 8.69 18.81 -7.76
CA ALA A 269 7.80 19.72 -8.50
C ALA A 269 6.64 18.93 -9.15
N LEU A 270 5.48 19.58 -9.31
CA LEU A 270 4.36 19.04 -10.08
C LEU A 270 4.38 19.57 -11.52
N PRO A 271 3.95 18.77 -12.52
CA PRO A 271 3.56 17.36 -12.40
C PRO A 271 4.80 16.46 -12.20
N ALA A 272 4.63 15.40 -11.42
CA ALA A 272 5.63 14.36 -11.18
C ALA A 272 5.14 12.98 -11.64
N THR A 273 6.07 12.07 -11.91
CA THR A 273 5.75 10.71 -12.36
C THR A 273 6.69 9.71 -11.71
N VAL A 274 6.13 8.71 -11.05
CA VAL A 274 6.85 7.56 -10.50
C VAL A 274 6.63 6.36 -11.41
N LYS A 275 7.72 5.72 -11.83
CA LYS A 275 7.68 4.40 -12.47
C LYS A 275 8.00 3.34 -11.42
N VAL A 276 7.19 2.30 -11.33
CA VAL A 276 7.44 1.14 -10.46
C VAL A 276 7.49 -0.11 -11.33
N LYS A 277 8.61 -0.84 -11.26
CA LYS A 277 8.78 -2.15 -11.89
C LYS A 277 8.34 -3.22 -10.90
N LEU A 278 7.51 -4.18 -11.32
CA LEU A 278 7.01 -5.29 -10.51
C LEU A 278 7.42 -6.63 -11.10
N TRP A 279 7.82 -7.58 -10.24
CA TRP A 279 8.15 -8.95 -10.63
C TRP A 279 7.50 -9.97 -9.70
N ARG A 280 7.13 -11.13 -10.27
CA ARG A 280 6.62 -12.28 -9.53
C ARG A 280 7.70 -13.02 -8.77
N SER A 281 8.90 -13.10 -9.35
CA SER A 281 10.08 -13.72 -8.77
C SER A 281 11.23 -12.72 -8.74
N HIS A 282 12.21 -12.94 -7.86
CA HIS A 282 13.38 -12.06 -7.78
C HIS A 282 14.04 -11.94 -9.17
N PRO A 283 14.21 -10.73 -9.73
CA PRO A 283 14.67 -10.59 -11.11
C PRO A 283 16.18 -10.80 -11.29
N GLY A 284 16.93 -10.94 -10.19
CA GLY A 284 18.39 -11.07 -10.19
C GLY A 284 19.09 -9.71 -10.30
N ASN A 285 18.58 -8.81 -11.14
CA ASN A 285 19.00 -7.41 -11.24
C ASN A 285 17.88 -6.51 -11.78
N ILE A 286 18.07 -5.19 -11.70
CA ILE A 286 17.07 -4.17 -12.08
C ILE A 286 16.90 -3.98 -13.60
N SER A 287 17.78 -4.56 -14.42
CA SER A 287 17.75 -4.43 -15.88
C SER A 287 16.83 -5.45 -16.55
N ARG A 288 16.40 -6.51 -15.84
CA ARG A 288 15.42 -7.46 -16.35
C ARG A 288 14.07 -6.78 -16.57
N ASP A 289 13.39 -7.12 -17.65
CA ASP A 289 12.04 -6.63 -17.92
C ASP A 289 11.07 -6.99 -16.76
N PRO A 290 10.22 -6.03 -16.33
CA PRO A 290 9.20 -6.29 -15.32
C PRO A 290 8.05 -7.15 -15.86
N ASP A 291 7.46 -7.95 -14.98
CA ASP A 291 6.22 -8.66 -15.28
C ASP A 291 5.03 -7.68 -15.35
N CYS A 292 5.11 -6.56 -14.63
CA CYS A 292 4.18 -5.44 -14.75
C CYS A 292 4.86 -4.10 -14.42
N THR A 293 4.47 -3.02 -15.10
CA THR A 293 4.90 -1.65 -14.75
C THR A 293 3.73 -0.81 -14.23
N VAL A 294 3.91 -0.13 -13.11
CA VAL A 294 2.97 0.86 -12.60
C VAL A 294 3.51 2.27 -12.86
N PHE A 295 2.69 3.11 -13.47
CA PHE A 295 2.95 4.54 -13.63
C PHE A 295 2.05 5.32 -12.67
N ILE A 296 2.65 6.02 -11.73
CA ILE A 296 1.94 6.88 -10.78
C ILE A 296 2.17 8.32 -11.21
N GLU A 297 1.10 9.03 -11.51
CA GLU A 297 1.11 10.43 -11.88
C GLU A 297 0.63 11.29 -10.72
N LEU A 298 1.48 12.24 -10.32
CA LEU A 298 1.17 13.22 -9.29
C LEU A 298 0.99 14.55 -10.03
N ARG A 299 -0.25 15.04 -10.11
CA ARG A 299 -0.63 16.18 -10.95
C ARG A 299 -1.03 17.37 -10.09
#